data_AF-A0AA37TBF6-F1
#
_entry.id   AF-A0AA37TBF6-F1
#
_cell.length_a   1.000
_cell.length_b   1.000
_cell.length_c   1.000
_cell.angle_alpha   90.00
_cell.angle_beta   90.00
_cell.angle_gamma   90.00
#
_symmetry.space_group_name_H-M   'P 1'
#
loop_
_entity.id
_entity.type
_entity.pdbx_description
1 polymer ?
#
loop_
_entity_poly.entity_id
_entity_poly.type
_entity_poly.pdbx_seq_one_letter_code
_entity_poly.pdbx_strand_id
1 'polypeptide(L)' 'MKERNPAFEVVSRMEDDVASVARWAEVLGLLGSTPHMIDPSAIHAIAEPIRDIGKRLNEQWSEAFDIVAGRR' A
#
# COMPACT_ATOMS: atom_id res chain seq x y z
N MET A 1 -13.38 19.85 -22.93
CA MET A 1 -12.37 19.20 -22.06
C MET A 1 -13.10 18.80 -20.78
N LYS A 2 -13.24 17.51 -20.47
CA LYS A 2 -13.69 17.11 -19.12
C LYS A 2 -12.53 17.41 -18.18
N GLU A 3 -12.74 18.27 -17.18
CA GLU A 3 -11.74 18.52 -16.15
C GLU A 3 -11.35 17.18 -15.52
N ARG A 4 -10.04 16.86 -15.55
CA ARG A 4 -9.53 15.67 -14.87
C ARG A 4 -9.80 15.88 -13.39
N ASN A 5 -10.59 14.99 -12.78
CA ASN A 5 -10.83 15.03 -11.34
C ASN A 5 -9.46 14.92 -10.63
N PRO A 6 -9.03 15.93 -9.85
CA PRO A 6 -7.72 15.90 -9.19
C PRO A 6 -7.56 14.72 -8.21
N ALA A 7 -8.65 14.17 -7.68
CA ALA A 7 -8.61 12.96 -6.87
C ALA A 7 -8.21 11.71 -7.68
N PHE A 8 -8.46 11.70 -9.00
CA PHE A 8 -8.10 10.58 -9.86
C PHE A 8 -6.58 10.37 -9.92
N GLU A 9 -5.80 11.45 -9.91
CA GLU A 9 -4.34 11.34 -9.92
C GLU A 9 -3.82 10.74 -8.60
N VAL A 10 -4.42 11.11 -7.46
CA VAL A 10 -4.08 10.53 -6.16
C VAL A 10 -4.43 9.05 -6.12
N VAL A 11 -5.63 8.68 -6.55
CA VAL A 11 -6.08 7.27 -6.60
C VAL A 11 -5.23 6.44 -7.55
N SER A 12 -4.83 6.99 -8.71
CA SER A 12 -3.94 6.29 -9.64
C SER A 12 -2.57 5.98 -9.01
N ARG A 13 -2.03 6.86 -8.15
CA ARG A 13 -0.79 6.57 -7.40
C ARG A 13 -0.96 5.45 -6.36
N MET A 14 -2.18 5.24 -5.85
CA MET A 14 -2.45 4.16 -4.90
C MET A 14 -2.38 2.77 -5.55
N GLU A 15 -2.57 2.65 -6.87
CA GLU A 15 -2.63 1.36 -7.57
C GLU A 15 -1.34 0.55 -7.38
N ASP A 16 -0.18 1.20 -7.54
CA ASP A 16 1.12 0.55 -7.37
C ASP A 16 1.37 0.10 -5.92
N ASP A 17 0.94 0.91 -4.96
CA ASP A 17 1.07 0.62 -3.54
C ASP A 17 0.15 -0.56 -3.14
N VAL A 18 -1.09 -0.60 -3.64
CA VAL A 18 -2.03 -1.75 -3.44
C VAL A 18 -1.47 -3.03 -4.07
N ALA A 19 -0.98 -2.97 -5.30
CA ALA A 19 -0.35 -4.11 -5.96
C ALA A 19 0.89 -4.60 -5.18
N SER A 20 1.63 -3.69 -4.55
CA SER A 20 2.78 -4.02 -3.72
C SER A 20 2.37 -4.71 -2.42
N VAL A 21 1.27 -4.29 -1.77
CA VAL A 21 0.72 -5.02 -0.61
C VAL A 21 0.34 -6.45 -0.99
N ALA A 22 -0.35 -6.65 -2.12
CA ALA A 22 -0.76 -7.97 -2.57
C ALA A 22 0.46 -8.90 -2.80
N ARG A 23 1.50 -8.41 -3.47
CA ARG A 23 2.75 -9.16 -3.68
C ARG A 23 3.44 -9.52 -2.37
N TRP A 24 3.48 -8.61 -1.40
CA TRP A 24 4.04 -8.91 -0.08
C TRP A 24 3.20 -9.92 0.71
N ALA A 25 1.87 -9.89 0.58
CA ALA A 25 1.00 -10.89 1.17
C ALA A 25 1.25 -12.28 0.59
N GLU A 26 1.49 -12.39 -0.73
CA GLU A 26 1.90 -13.65 -1.36
C GLU A 26 3.23 -14.17 -0.81
N VAL A 27 4.24 -13.29 -0.68
CA VAL A 27 5.54 -13.66 -0.06
C VAL A 27 5.36 -14.15 1.36
N LEU A 28 4.57 -13.46 2.18
CA LEU A 28 4.27 -13.90 3.55
C LEU A 28 3.51 -15.23 3.57
N GLY A 29 2.61 -15.49 2.61
CA GLY A 29 1.93 -16.77 2.47
C GLY A 29 2.88 -17.92 2.14
N LEU A 30 3.83 -17.70 1.22
CA LEU A 30 4.87 -18.66 0.87
C LEU A 30 5.78 -18.96 2.05
N LEU A 31 6.19 -17.91 2.78
CA LEU A 31 6.97 -18.03 3.99
C LEU A 31 6.22 -18.81 5.08
N GLY A 32 4.95 -18.46 5.36
CA GLY A 32 4.14 -19.17 6.35
C GLY A 32 3.85 -20.63 5.99
N SER A 33 4.00 -21.01 4.72
CA SER A 33 3.79 -22.39 4.24
C SER A 33 5.05 -23.25 4.29
N THR A 34 6.21 -22.67 4.65
CA THR A 34 7.46 -23.45 4.74
C THR A 34 7.48 -24.31 6.01
N PRO A 35 7.98 -25.56 5.94
CA PRO A 35 8.12 -26.41 7.13
C PRO A 35 9.30 -26.00 8.03
N HIS A 36 10.09 -25.01 7.62
CA HIS A 36 11.27 -24.54 8.33
C HIS A 36 10.94 -23.38 9.27
N MET A 37 11.69 -23.27 10.37
CA MET A 37 11.66 -22.04 11.16
C MET A 37 12.27 -20.90 10.35
N ILE A 38 11.52 -19.81 10.24
CA ILE A 38 11.99 -18.57 9.62
C ILE A 38 12.58 -17.69 10.71
N ASP A 39 13.74 -17.11 10.41
CA ASP A 39 14.36 -16.11 11.29
C ASP A 39 13.41 -14.90 11.46
N PRO A 40 13.06 -14.51 12.69
CA PRO A 40 12.22 -13.34 12.94
C PRO A 40 12.74 -12.04 12.29
N SER A 41 14.06 -11.88 12.14
CA SER A 41 14.65 -10.72 11.46
C SER A 41 14.29 -10.66 9.97
N ALA A 42 14.14 -11.81 9.31
CA ALA A 42 13.69 -11.87 7.92
C ALA A 42 12.21 -11.45 7.80
N ILE A 43 11.36 -11.81 8.76
CA ILE A 43 9.98 -11.34 8.83
C ILE A 43 9.95 -9.83 9.08
N HIS A 44 10.80 -9.32 9.97
CA HIS A 44 10.91 -7.88 10.21
C HIS A 44 11.32 -7.09 8.98
N ALA A 45 12.29 -7.59 8.20
CA ALA A 45 12.73 -6.97 6.95
C ALA A 45 11.60 -6.86 5.89
N ILE A 46 10.58 -7.73 5.97
CA ILE A 46 9.39 -7.69 5.13
C ILE A 46 8.31 -6.78 5.73
N ALA A 47 8.16 -6.78 7.05
CA ALA A 47 7.14 -5.99 7.73
C ALA A 47 7.37 -4.48 7.60
N GLU A 48 8.63 -4.02 7.54
CA GLU A 48 8.97 -2.61 7.36
C GLU A 48 8.44 -2.00 6.05
N PRO A 49 8.75 -2.56 4.85
CA PRO A 49 8.23 -2.01 3.61
C PRO A 49 6.70 -2.08 3.53
N ILE A 50 6.06 -3.12 4.07
CA ILE A 50 4.59 -3.20 4.15
C ILE A 50 4.03 -2.05 5.01
N ARG A 51 4.65 -1.77 6.16
CA ARG A 51 4.24 -0.68 7.05
C ARG A 51 4.35 0.66 6.35
N ASP A 52 5.43 0.89 5.61
CA ASP A 52 5.63 2.15 4.89
C ASP A 52 4.69 2.31 3.70
N ILE A 53 4.37 1.22 2.97
CA ILE A 53 3.28 1.22 1.98
C ILE A 53 1.94 1.59 2.65
N GLY A 54 1.64 1.00 3.81
CA GLY A 54 0.42 1.29 4.56
C GLY A 54 0.28 2.76 4.97
N LYS A 55 1.38 3.40 5.38
CA LYS A 55 1.38 4.85 5.68
C LYS A 55 1.06 5.68 4.43
N ARG A 56 1.73 5.40 3.31
CA ARG A 56 1.50 6.12 2.04
C ARG A 56 0.06 5.97 1.56
N LEU A 57 -0.48 4.74 1.59
CA LEU A 57 -1.87 4.49 1.22
C LEU A 57 -2.86 5.28 2.09
N ASN A 58 -2.60 5.35 3.41
CA ASN A 58 -3.45 6.12 4.32
C ASN A 58 -3.38 7.63 4.03
N GLU A 59 -2.18 8.17 3.78
CA GLU A 59 -1.98 9.57 3.40
C GLU A 59 -2.67 9.91 2.08
N GLN A 60 -2.49 9.08 1.05
CA GLN A 60 -3.11 9.23 -0.27
C GLN A 60 -4.64 9.11 -0.19
N TRP A 61 -5.16 8.20 0.64
CA TRP A 61 -6.59 8.08 0.88
C TRP A 61 -7.18 9.34 1.50
N SER A 62 -6.57 9.85 2.58
CA SER A 62 -6.99 11.11 3.20
C SER A 62 -6.92 12.27 2.20
N GLU A 63 -5.84 12.35 1.41
CA GLU A 63 -5.66 13.37 0.37
C GLU A 63 -6.78 13.32 -0.68
N ALA A 64 -7.10 12.13 -1.20
CA ALA A 64 -8.17 11.95 -2.19
C ALA A 64 -9.54 12.34 -1.61
N PHE A 65 -9.81 11.98 -0.35
CA PHE A 65 -11.04 12.35 0.34
C PHE A 65 -11.19 13.86 0.52
N ASP A 66 -10.12 14.55 0.90
CA ASP A 66 -10.16 15.99 1.09
C ASP A 66 -10.36 16.75 -0.22
N ILE A 67 -9.77 16.26 -1.33
CA ILE A 67 -10.02 16.81 -2.66
C ILE A 67 -11.50 16.66 -3.05
N VAL A 68 -12.09 15.47 -2.87
CA VAL A 68 -13.51 15.25 -3.20
C VAL A 68 -14.44 16.05 -2.30
N ALA A 69 -14.08 16.24 -1.02
CA ALA A 69 -14.84 17.02 -0.06
C ALA A 69 -14.70 18.55 -0.25
N GLY A 70 -13.84 19.02 -1.15
CA GLY A 70 -13.55 20.44 -1.35
C GLY A 70 -12.86 21.09 -0.14
N ARG A 71 -12.13 20.31 0.66
CA ARG A 71 -11.39 20.79 1.85
C ARG A 71 -9.97 21.26 1.52
N ARG A 72 -9.63 21.34 0.24
CA ARG A 72 -8.30 21.61 -0.28
C ARG A 72 -8.36 22.54 -1.49
#